data_AF-A0A916YMQ1-F1
#
_entry.id   AF-A0A916YMQ1-F1
#
_cell.length_a   1.000
_cell.length_b   1.000
_cell.length_c   1.000
_cell.angle_alpha   90.00
_cell.angle_beta   90.00
_cell.angle_gamma   90.00
#
_symmetry.space_group_name_H-M   'P 1'
#
loop_
_entity.id
_entity.type
_entity.pdbx_description
1 polymer ?
#
loop_
_entity_poly.entity_id
_entity_poly.type
_entity_poly.pdbx_seq_one_letter_code
_entity_poly.pdbx_strand_id
1 'polypeptide(L)' 'MIVGDFRGYDQERVLYPAALIRALDYLKEADWSKLENGRYDIDGDRIFVNVGDGTTAHASQRKAERHIRYTDV' A
#
# COMPACT_ATOMS: atom_id res chain seq x y z
N MET A 1 -8.45 -9.32 5.47
CA MET A 1 -8.36 -8.81 4.08
C MET A 1 -9.49 -7.81 3.91
N ILE A 2 -9.17 -6.62 3.41
CA ILE A 2 -10.11 -5.57 3.02
C ILE A 2 -9.90 -5.37 1.52
N VAL A 3 -10.97 -5.21 0.75
CA VAL A 3 -10.91 -4.94 -0.70
C VAL A 3 -11.81 -3.75 -0.97
N GLY A 4 -11.28 -2.75 -1.67
CA GLY A 4 -11.99 -1.50 -1.91
C GLY A 4 -11.39 -0.71 -3.08
N ASP A 5 -11.90 0.50 -3.26
CA ASP A 5 -11.52 1.40 -4.34
C ASP A 5 -11.54 2.84 -3.83
N PHE A 6 -10.58 3.67 -4.26
CA PHE A 6 -10.47 5.05 -3.79
C PHE A 6 -11.69 5.92 -4.08
N ARG A 7 -12.56 5.55 -5.02
CA ARG A 7 -13.85 6.22 -5.29
C ARG A 7 -14.81 6.17 -4.09
N GLY A 8 -14.71 5.17 -3.22
CA GLY A 8 -15.51 5.04 -2.00
C GLY A 8 -14.75 5.39 -0.72
N TYR A 9 -13.46 5.68 -0.82
CA TYR A 9 -12.59 5.83 0.34
C TYR A 9 -13.04 6.96 1.28
N ASP A 10 -13.49 8.10 0.75
CA ASP A 10 -13.85 9.24 1.61
C ASP A 10 -15.03 8.94 2.55
N GLN A 11 -15.98 8.09 2.13
CA GLN A 11 -17.10 7.65 2.94
C GLN A 11 -16.68 6.56 3.94
N GLU A 12 -15.84 5.63 3.51
CA GLU A 12 -15.40 4.49 4.33
C GLU A 12 -14.30 4.84 5.32
N ARG A 13 -13.57 5.94 5.09
CA ARG A 13 -12.40 6.38 5.86
C ARG A 13 -12.63 6.33 7.37
N VAL A 14 -13.83 6.70 7.81
CA VAL A 14 -14.23 6.71 9.23
C VAL A 14 -14.25 5.32 9.88
N LEU A 15 -14.30 4.25 9.09
CA LEU A 15 -14.32 2.86 9.53
C LEU A 15 -12.91 2.28 9.73
N TYR A 16 -11.89 2.95 9.19
CA TYR A 16 -10.52 2.42 9.17
C TYR A 16 -9.69 2.86 10.39
N PRO A 17 -8.76 2.01 10.86
CA PRO A 17 -7.80 2.41 11.88
C PRO A 17 -6.91 3.57 11.41
N ALA A 18 -6.47 4.42 12.34
CA ALA A 18 -5.67 5.61 12.02
C ALA A 18 -4.41 5.34 11.19
N ALA A 19 -3.74 4.19 11.41
CA ALA A 19 -2.57 3.81 10.62
C ALA A 19 -2.92 3.51 9.15
N LEU A 20 -4.06 2.86 8.89
CA LEU A 20 -4.54 2.57 7.55
C LEU A 20 -4.99 3.86 6.84
N ILE A 21 -5.67 4.76 7.55
CA ILE A 21 -6.02 6.09 7.03
C ILE A 21 -4.76 6.83 6.58
N ARG A 22 -3.72 6.87 7.43
CA ARG A 22 -2.46 7.55 7.09
C ARG A 22 -1.79 6.95 5.84
N ALA A 23 -1.80 5.63 5.69
CA ALA A 23 -1.26 4.97 4.50
C ALA A 23 -2.09 5.30 3.25
N LEU A 24 -3.42 5.14 3.32
CA LEU A 24 -4.32 5.40 2.18
C LEU A 24 -4.33 6.87 1.75
N ASP A 25 -4.19 7.81 2.69
CA ASP A 25 -4.05 9.24 2.39
C ASP A 25 -2.80 9.52 1.57
N TYR A 26 -1.65 8.99 2.02
CA TYR A 26 -0.41 9.10 1.27
C TYR A 26 -0.57 8.55 -0.16
N LEU A 27 -1.20 7.37 -0.30
CA LEU A 27 -1.42 6.75 -1.61
C LEU A 27 -2.34 7.60 -2.52
N LYS A 28 -3.36 8.25 -1.94
CA LYS A 28 -4.30 9.12 -2.68
C LYS A 28 -3.67 10.44 -3.12
N GLU A 29 -2.75 10.98 -2.33
CA GLU A 29 -2.11 12.28 -2.59
C GLU A 29 -0.83 12.17 -3.43
N ALA A 30 -0.20 11.00 -3.48
CA ALA A 30 1.05 10.79 -4.20
C ALA A 30 0.90 10.95 -5.72
N ASP A 31 1.86 11.65 -6.34
CA ASP A 31 2.01 11.71 -7.79
C ASP A 31 2.87 10.53 -8.27
N TRP A 32 2.20 9.43 -8.58
CA TRP A 32 2.82 8.18 -9.02
C TRP A 32 3.65 8.29 -10.30
N SER A 33 3.42 9.33 -11.12
CA SER A 33 4.22 9.55 -12.34
C SER A 33 5.64 10.03 -12.06
N LYS A 34 5.93 10.45 -10.82
CA LYS A 34 7.20 11.05 -10.40
C LYS A 34 7.96 10.22 -9.38
N LEU A 35 7.38 9.14 -8.85
CA LEU A 35 8.03 8.31 -7.86
C LEU A 35 9.00 7.35 -8.54
N GLU A 36 10.27 7.44 -8.18
CA GLU A 36 11.28 6.47 -8.57
C GLU A 36 11.15 5.18 -7.74
N ASN A 37 11.67 4.07 -8.26
CA ASN A 37 11.72 2.82 -7.51
C ASN A 37 12.56 2.98 -6.24
N GLY A 38 12.03 2.54 -5.11
CA GLY A 38 12.67 2.70 -3.83
C GLY A 38 11.70 2.68 -2.66
N ARG A 39 12.24 3.00 -1.48
CA ARG A 39 11.50 3.04 -0.23
C ARG A 39 11.23 4.48 0.18
N TYR A 40 9.98 4.74 0.54
CA TYR A 40 9.50 6.02 1.03
C TYR A 40 8.92 5.84 2.43
N ASP A 41 9.56 6.46 3.42
CA ASP A 41 9.11 6.40 4.81
C ASP A 41 8.01 7.43 5.05
N ILE A 42 6.86 6.97 5.53
CA ILE A 42 5.71 7.82 5.90
C ILE A 42 5.74 8.09 7.42
N ASP A 43 6.06 7.06 8.21
CA ASP A 43 6.19 7.10 9.67
C ASP A 43 7.35 6.19 10.11
N GLY A 44 8.55 6.50 9.61
CA GLY A 44 9.75 5.69 9.79
C GLY A 44 9.53 4.22 9.42
N ASP A 45 9.91 3.31 10.31
CA ASP A 45 9.73 1.86 10.12
C ASP A 45 8.31 1.34 10.44
N ARG A 46 7.40 2.22 10.88
CA ARG A 46 6.02 1.82 11.23
C ARG A 46 5.11 1.81 10.01
N ILE A 47 5.32 2.76 9.08
CA ILE A 47 4.57 2.88 7.83
C ILE A 47 5.53 3.38 6.75
N PHE A 48 5.72 2.57 5.72
CA PHE A 48 6.54 2.90 4.56
C PHE A 48 5.94 2.28 3.31
N VAL A 49 6.25 2.85 2.14
CA VAL A 49 5.85 2.35 0.83
C VAL A 49 7.10 1.95 0.07
N ASN A 50 7.05 0.77 -0.55
CA ASN A 50 8.04 0.35 -1.53
C ASN A 50 7.44 0.51 -2.92
N VAL A 51 8.04 1.38 -3.72
CA VAL A 51 7.72 1.55 -5.15
C VAL A 51 8.66 0.66 -5.95
N GLY A 52 8.09 -0.15 -6.82
CA GLY A 52 8.86 -1.06 -7.65
C GLY A 52 8.12 -1.38 -8.95
N ASP A 53 8.88 -1.41 -10.04
CA ASP A 53 8.40 -1.93 -11.32
C ASP A 53 8.54 -3.45 -11.38
N GLY A 54 7.57 -4.13 -11.99
CA GLY A 54 7.61 -5.57 -12.17
C GLY A 54 6.79 -6.05 -13.35
N THR A 55 7.22 -7.17 -13.93
CA THR A 55 6.43 -7.88 -14.95
C THR A 55 5.65 -9.01 -14.27
N THR A 56 4.36 -9.09 -14.58
CA THR A 56 3.50 -10.17 -14.08
C THR A 56 4.00 -11.52 -14.56
N ALA A 57 3.82 -12.55 -13.73
CA ALA A 57 4.29 -13.90 -14.00
C ALA A 57 3.20 -14.91 -13.65
N HIS A 58 3.25 -16.08 -14.27
CA HIS A 58 2.32 -17.15 -13.95
C HIS A 58 2.50 -17.62 -12.50
N ALA A 59 1.42 -18.02 -11.83
CA ALA A 59 1.46 -18.44 -10.43
C ALA A 59 2.47 -19.56 -10.17
N SER A 60 2.67 -20.48 -11.13
CA SER A 60 3.67 -21.56 -11.03
C SER A 60 5.13 -21.08 -11.00
N GLN A 61 5.39 -19.82 -11.37
CA GLN A 61 6.73 -19.21 -11.39
C GLN A 61 7.01 -18.38 -10.12
N ARG A 62 6.03 -18.23 -9.22
CA ARG A 62 6.13 -17.41 -8.01
C ARG A 62 5.69 -18.21 -6.78
N LYS A 63 6.12 -17.77 -5.60
CA LYS A 63 5.74 -18.37 -4.31
C LYS A 63 4.79 -17.42 -3.60
N ALA A 64 3.79 -17.98 -2.90
CA ALA A 64 2.94 -17.21 -2.01
C ALA A 64 3.74 -16.73 -0.78
N GLU A 65 3.37 -15.57 -0.25
CA GLU A 65 4.00 -14.96 0.94
C GLU A 65 2.97 -14.60 2.01
N ARG A 66 3.46 -14.37 3.23
CA ARG A 66 2.67 -13.85 4.36
C ARG A 66 3.58 -13.08 5.31
N HIS A 67 2.97 -12.17 6.08
CA HIS A 67 3.68 -11.35 7.05
C HIS A 67 3.18 -11.60 8.48
N ILE A 68 4.09 -11.48 9.45
CA ILE A 68 3.78 -11.59 10.89
C ILE A 68 3.81 -10.21 11.56
N ARG A 69 4.75 -9.35 11.14
CA ARG A 69 5.01 -8.04 11.76
C ARG A 69 4.28 -6.88 11.08
N TYR A 70 4.00 -7.02 9.78
CA TYR A 70 3.41 -5.98 8.94
C TYR A 70 2.16 -6.51 8.25
N THR A 71 1.32 -5.58 7.80
CA THR A 71 0.16 -5.84 6.97
C THR A 71 0.34 -5.07 5.68
N ASP A 72 0.08 -5.73 4.55
CA ASP A 72 0.10 -5.06 3.25
C ASP A 72 -1.19 -4.27 3.03
N VAL A 73 -1.02 -3.11 2.42
CA VAL A 73 -2.09 -2.17 2.04
C VAL A 73 -2.09 -2.06 0.52
#